data_AF-A0A9D1Q9P0-F1
#
_entry.id   AF-A0A9D1Q9P0-F1
#
_cell.length_a   1.000
_cell.length_b   1.000
_cell.length_c   1.000
_cell.angle_alpha   90.00
_cell.angle_beta   90.00
_cell.angle_gamma   90.00
#
_symmetry.space_group_name_H-M   'P 1'
#
loop_
_entity.id
_entity.type
_entity.pdbx_description
1 polymer ?
#
loop_
_entity_poly.entity_id
_entity_poly.type
_entity_poly.pdbx_seq_one_letter_code
_entity_poly.pdbx_strand_id
1 'polypeptide(L)' 'MTLLGKLIYPNLENGIVIPSDKEKMVALANKYIAKENIDALILGCTELPLAIRPEDIDVSIVNTT' A
#
# COMPACT_ATOMS: atom_id res chain seq x y z
N MET A 1 1.05 -17.65 2.43
CA MET A 1 1.07 -16.21 2.75
C MET A 1 1.39 -15.44 1.47
N THR A 2 0.51 -14.54 1.03
CA THR A 2 0.71 -13.71 -0.18
C THR A 2 1.84 -12.69 0.02
N LEU A 3 2.35 -12.09 -1.06
CA LEU A 3 3.40 -11.07 -1.01
C LEU A 3 3.00 -9.87 -0.12
N LEU A 4 1.76 -9.40 -0.25
CA LEU A 4 1.25 -8.26 0.53
C LEU A 4 1.12 -8.59 2.03
N GLY A 5 0.69 -9.80 2.37
CA GLY A 5 0.59 -10.22 3.77
C GLY A 5 1.94 -10.19 4.51
N LYS A 6 3.04 -10.45 3.80
CA LYS A 6 4.40 -10.33 4.37
C LYS A 6 4.89 -8.89 4.57
N LEU A 7 4.24 -7.93 3.92
CA LEU A 7 4.55 -6.50 4.08
C LEU A 7 3.72 -5.87 5.20
N ILE A 8 2.58 -6.49 5.53
CA ILE A 8 1.77 -6.11 6.69
C ILE A 8 2.39 -6.74 7.95
N TYR A 9 2.53 -8.06 7.98
CA TYR A 9 3.03 -8.78 9.16
C TYR A 9 4.55 -9.02 9.11
N PRO A 10 5.30 -8.89 10.23
CA PRO A 10 4.82 -8.62 11.59
C PRO A 10 4.99 -7.16 12.06
N ASN A 11 5.25 -6.22 11.15
CA ASN A 11 5.64 -4.86 11.53
C ASN A 11 4.47 -3.89 11.48
N LEU A 12 3.74 -3.85 10.37
CA LEU A 12 2.75 -2.82 10.09
C LEU A 12 1.51 -2.95 10.98
N GLU A 13 1.13 -4.18 11.36
CA GLU A 13 0.04 -4.41 12.32
C GLU A 13 0.39 -3.92 13.73
N ASN A 14 1.68 -3.86 14.05
CA ASN A 14 2.19 -3.27 15.30
C ASN A 14 2.46 -1.76 15.16
N GLY A 15 2.04 -1.14 14.04
CA GLY A 15 2.25 0.28 13.76
C GLY A 15 3.68 0.64 13.36
N ILE A 16 4.53 -0.34 13.05
CA ILE A 16 5.94 -0.14 12.68
C ILE A 16 6.05 -0.07 11.16
N VAL A 17 6.33 1.12 10.63
CA VAL A 17 6.53 1.33 9.20
C VAL A 17 8.00 1.14 8.85
N ILE A 18 8.31 0.04 8.16
CA ILE A 18 9.65 -0.22 7.62
C ILE A 18 9.77 0.48 6.25
N PRO A 19 10.72 1.41 6.05
CA PRO A 19 10.83 2.17 4.80
C PRO A 19 10.96 1.29 3.54
N SER A 20 11.76 0.23 3.60
CA SER A 20 11.93 -0.68 2.47
C SER A 20 10.71 -1.53 2.15
N ASP A 21 9.84 -1.79 3.14
CA ASP A 21 8.58 -2.50 2.91
C ASP A 21 7.52 -1.54 2.35
N LYS A 22 7.50 -0.29 2.82
CA LYS A 22 6.72 0.79 2.20
C LYS A 22 7.07 0.93 0.71
N GLU A 23 8.35 1.01 0.37
CA GLU A 23 8.81 1.10 -1.02
C GLU A 23 8.31 -0.06 -1.89
N LYS A 24 8.34 -1.30 -1.35
CA LYS A 24 7.80 -2.48 -2.06
C LYS A 24 6.30 -2.40 -2.25
N MET A 25 5.55 -1.90 -1.26
CA MET A 25 4.09 -1.71 -1.36
C MET A 25 3.75 -0.67 -2.45
N VAL A 26 4.43 0.48 -2.44
CA VAL A 26 4.26 1.54 -3.44
C VAL A 26 4.65 1.05 -4.83
N ALA A 27 5.77 0.34 -4.97
CA ALA A 27 6.19 -0.24 -6.25
C ALA A 27 5.20 -1.28 -6.78
N LEU A 28 4.60 -2.09 -5.89
CA LEU A 28 3.56 -3.04 -6.27
C LEU A 28 2.30 -2.32 -6.76
N ALA A 29 1.85 -1.29 -6.05
CA ALA A 29 0.70 -0.48 -6.46
C ALA A 29 0.95 0.18 -7.82
N ASN A 30 2.07 0.89 -7.99
CA ASN A 30 2.43 1.57 -9.24
C ASN A 30 2.55 0.61 -10.42
N LYS A 31 3.04 -0.61 -10.20
CA LYS A 31 3.07 -1.67 -11.23
C LYS A 31 1.67 -1.99 -11.76
N TYR A 32 0.68 -2.14 -10.88
CA TYR A 32 -0.68 -2.45 -11.28
C TYR A 32 -1.40 -1.24 -11.89
N ILE A 33 -1.18 -0.06 -11.32
CA ILE A 33 -1.71 1.20 -11.85
C ILE A 33 -1.28 1.40 -13.30
N ALA A 34 0.01 1.26 -13.59
CA ALA A 34 0.53 1.41 -14.95
C ALA A 34 0.09 0.29 -15.90
N LYS A 35 -0.01 -0.95 -15.40
CA LYS A 35 -0.35 -2.11 -16.24
C LYS A 35 -1.83 -2.16 -16.61
N GLU A 36 -2.70 -1.81 -15.69
CA GLU A 36 -4.15 -1.98 -15.83
C GLU A 36 -4.90 -0.64 -16.04
N ASN A 37 -4.19 0.50 -16.09
CA ASN A 37 -4.77 1.85 -16.18
C ASN A 37 -5.81 2.11 -15.08
N ILE A 38 -5.41 1.85 -13.83
CA ILE A 38 -6.28 1.98 -12.66
C ILE A 38 -6.47 3.46 -12.31
N ASP A 39 -7.72 3.89 -12.07
CA ASP A 39 -8.04 5.29 -11.69
C ASP A 39 -7.93 5.57 -10.19
N ALA A 40 -8.00 4.52 -9.35
CA ALA A 40 -7.96 4.65 -7.89
C ALA A 40 -7.37 3.43 -7.17
N LEU A 41 -6.67 3.66 -6.07
CA LEU A 41 -6.17 2.64 -5.15
C LEU A 41 -7.04 2.58 -3.89
N ILE A 42 -7.66 1.42 -3.63
CA ILE A 42 -8.44 1.19 -2.41
C ILE A 42 -7.53 0.65 -1.31
N LEU A 43 -7.48 1.33 -0.15
CA LEU A 43 -6.81 0.85 1.05
C LEU A 43 -7.80 0.04 1.91
N GLY A 44 -7.87 -1.26 1.66
CA GLY A 44 -8.88 -2.15 2.25
C GLY A 44 -8.55 -2.74 3.62
N CYS A 45 -7.44 -2.35 4.24
CA CYS A 45 -7.07 -2.75 5.60
C CYS A 45 -6.67 -1.51 6.40
N THR A 46 -6.98 -1.50 7.68
CA THR A 46 -6.75 -0.37 8.59
C THR A 46 -5.26 -0.01 8.76
N GLU A 47 -4.37 -0.95 8.45
CA GLU A 47 -2.91 -0.79 8.56
C GLU A 47 -2.30 -0.08 7.34
N LEU A 48 -2.91 -0.21 6.16
CA LEU A 48 -2.35 0.31 4.91
C LEU A 48 -2.21 1.83 4.89
N PRO A 49 -3.14 2.64 5.46
CA PRO A 49 -2.96 4.08 5.60
C PRO A 49 -1.73 4.51 6.43
N LEU A 50 -1.14 3.62 7.24
CA LEU A 50 0.11 3.91 7.96
C LEU A 50 1.32 3.88 7.03
N ALA A 51 1.28 3.05 5.98
CA ALA A 51 2.38 2.87 5.04
C ALA A 51 2.25 3.76 3.79
N ILE A 52 1.06 3.79 3.18
CA ILE A 52 0.81 4.45 1.89
C ILE A 52 0.04 5.75 2.11
N ARG A 53 0.60 6.86 1.61
CA ARG A 53 -0.01 8.19 1.66
C ARG A 53 -0.32 8.70 0.25
N PRO A 54 -1.21 9.69 0.09
CA PRO A 54 -1.57 10.25 -1.21
C PRO A 54 -0.36 10.77 -2.03
N GLU A 55 0.69 11.25 -1.37
CA GLU A 55 1.92 11.69 -2.02
C GLU A 55 2.77 10.55 -2.62
N ASP A 56 2.47 9.29 -2.32
CA ASP A 56 3.24 8.14 -2.80
C ASP A 56 2.74 7.58 -4.16
N ILE A 57 1.54 7.98 -4.60
CA ILE A 57 0.82 7.37 -5.73
C ILE A 57 0.08 8.47 -6.53
N ASP A 58 0.13 8.40 -7.86
CA ASP A 58 -0.46 9.42 -8.76
C ASP A 58 -1.96 9.27 -9.04
N VAL A 59 -2.62 8.27 -8.43
CA VAL A 59 -4.06 8.01 -8.59
C VAL A 59 -4.80 8.25 -7.28
N SER A 60 -6.12 8.43 -7.38
CA SER A 60 -6.93 8.72 -6.18
C SER A 60 -6.84 7.59 -5.16
N ILE A 61 -6.60 7.93 -3.90
CA ILE A 61 -6.66 6.95 -2.81
C ILE A 61 -8.07 6.95 -2.21
N VAL A 62 -8.67 5.76 -2.12
CA VAL A 62 -9.92 5.52 -1.40
C VAL A 62 -9.60 4.78 -0.12
N ASN A 63 -9.60 5.49 1.00
CA ASN A 63 -9.49 4.88 2.33
C ASN A 63 -10.87 4.41 2.78
N THR A 64 -10.99 3.14 3.18
CA THR A 64 -12.27 2.56 3.64
C THR A 64 -12.53 2.76 5.13
N THR A 65 -11.64 3.47 5.84
CA THR A 65 -11.73 3.77 7.28
C THR A 65 -11.85 5.26 7.53
#